data_AF-A0A7W7H1X6-F1
#
_entry.id   AF-A0A7W7H1X6-F1
#
_cell.length_a   1.000
_cell.length_b   1.000
_cell.length_c   1.000
_cell.angle_alpha   90.00
_cell.angle_beta   90.00
_cell.angle_gamma   90.00
#
_symmetry.space_group_name_H-M   'P 1'
#
loop_
_entity.id
_entity.type
_entity.pdbx_description
1 polymer ?
#
loop_
_entity_poly.entity_id
_entity_poly.type
_entity_poly.pdbx_seq_one_letter_code
_entity_poly.pdbx_strand_id
1 'polypeptide(L)'
;MATKTLDAADRNAMSDSAFAFPRLRKEPLNDARHVRNAIARFDQVRDVTDKERDEAFRRIQRAARKFGVEMTEKSWRELGKPSTGRKSSAKEKSKAQLYAEAKERGVAGRSTMTKAELIRALGSR
;
A
#
# COMPACT_ATOMS: atom_id res chain seq x y z
N MET A 1 -17.89 13.64 2.05
CA MET A 1 -16.89 13.41 3.13
C MET A 1 -15.65 14.25 2.80
N ALA A 2 -15.45 15.39 3.48
CA ALA A 2 -14.31 16.28 3.24
C ALA A 2 -13.02 15.65 3.75
N THR A 3 -12.00 15.53 2.91
CA THR A 3 -10.67 15.10 3.32
C THR A 3 -9.99 16.30 3.97
N LYS A 4 -9.93 16.35 5.30
CA LYS A 4 -9.17 17.40 6.00
C LYS A 4 -7.68 17.17 5.77
N THR A 5 -7.15 17.81 4.73
CA THR A 5 -5.72 17.84 4.40
C THR A 5 -5.08 18.85 5.33
N LEU A 6 -4.10 18.44 6.15
CA LEU A 6 -3.37 19.36 7.02
C LEU A 6 -2.48 20.28 6.15
N ASP A 7 -2.66 21.59 6.30
CA ASP A 7 -1.77 22.55 5.66
C ASP A 7 -0.40 22.61 6.38
N ALA A 8 0.51 23.46 5.91
CA ALA A 8 1.85 23.56 6.49
C ALA A 8 1.86 24.21 7.89
N ALA A 9 0.93 25.13 8.16
CA ALA A 9 0.84 25.83 9.43
C ALA A 9 0.31 24.90 10.53
N ASP A 10 -0.74 24.12 10.22
CA ASP A 10 -1.27 23.07 11.07
C ASP A 10 -0.18 22.07 11.44
N ARG A 11 0.62 21.64 10.47
CA ARG A 11 1.75 20.73 10.72
C ARG A 11 2.81 21.33 11.62
N ASN A 12 3.12 22.62 11.53
CA ASN A 12 4.16 23.26 12.34
C ASN A 12 3.74 23.43 13.80
N ALA A 13 2.44 23.59 14.08
CA ALA A 13 1.91 23.69 15.44
C ALA A 13 1.82 22.34 16.17
N MET A 14 1.99 21.22 15.47
CA MET A 14 1.87 19.88 16.06
C MET A 14 3.10 19.48 16.88
N SER A 15 2.83 18.91 18.04
CA SER A 15 3.83 18.29 18.91
C SER A 15 4.54 17.14 18.19
N ASP A 16 5.80 16.90 18.58
CA ASP A 16 6.61 15.81 18.05
C ASP A 16 5.95 14.43 18.18
N SER A 17 5.10 14.24 19.20
CA SER A 17 4.29 13.03 19.38
C SER A 17 3.27 12.76 18.27
N ALA A 18 2.99 13.74 17.41
CA ALA A 18 2.09 13.59 16.28
C ALA A 18 2.73 12.95 15.05
N PHE A 19 4.05 12.72 15.05
CA PHE A 19 4.78 12.11 13.95
C PHE A 19 5.37 10.77 14.36
N ALA A 20 5.40 9.80 13.46
CA ALA A 20 6.13 8.56 13.71
C ALA A 20 7.65 8.81 13.79
N PHE A 21 8.15 9.71 12.93
CA PHE A 21 9.54 10.17 12.89
C PHE A 21 9.63 11.68 13.15
N PRO A 22 9.69 12.11 14.43
CA PRO A 22 9.60 13.53 14.79
C PRO A 22 10.73 14.38 14.21
N ARG A 23 11.97 13.90 14.27
CA ARG A 23 13.16 14.58 13.71
C ARG A 23 13.01 14.91 12.23
N LEU A 24 12.32 14.04 11.48
CA LEU A 24 12.07 14.22 10.05
C LEU A 24 10.70 14.84 9.75
N ARG A 25 9.86 15.05 10.77
CA ARG A 25 8.43 15.38 10.66
C ARG A 25 7.70 14.53 9.61
N LYS A 26 8.06 13.24 9.54
CA LYS A 26 7.50 12.26 8.58
C LYS A 26 6.48 11.36 9.25
N GLU A 27 5.55 10.88 8.43
CA GLU A 27 4.46 10.00 8.83
C GLU A 27 3.63 10.59 9.97
N PRO A 28 2.84 11.64 9.70
CA PRO A 28 1.90 12.16 10.69
C PRO A 28 0.94 11.06 11.15
N LEU A 29 0.46 11.14 12.39
CA LEU A 29 -0.35 10.13 13.06
C LEU A 29 -1.63 10.75 13.66
N ASN A 30 -2.18 11.78 13.03
CA ASN A 30 -3.29 12.57 13.57
C ASN A 30 -4.68 11.96 13.32
N ASP A 31 -4.81 11.01 12.41
CA ASP A 31 -6.06 10.29 12.13
C ASP A 31 -5.81 8.89 11.56
N ALA A 32 -6.88 8.10 11.44
CA ALA A 32 -6.83 6.73 10.96
C ALA A 32 -6.26 6.57 9.53
N ARG A 33 -6.41 7.58 8.67
CA ARG A 33 -5.89 7.52 7.29
C ARG A 33 -4.39 7.71 7.31
N HIS A 34 -3.90 8.69 8.05
CA HIS A 34 -2.48 8.94 8.20
C HIS A 34 -1.77 7.76 8.87
N VAL A 35 -2.38 7.13 9.89
CA VAL A 35 -1.85 5.90 10.50
C VAL A 35 -1.72 4.76 9.49
N ARG A 36 -2.75 4.50 8.67
CA ARG A 36 -2.68 3.45 7.62
C ARG A 36 -1.60 3.74 6.58
N ASN A 37 -1.44 5.01 6.20
CA ASN A 37 -0.37 5.41 5.27
C ASN A 37 1.02 5.19 5.90
N ALA A 38 1.18 5.55 7.18
CA ALA A 38 2.41 5.35 7.93
C ALA A 38 2.82 3.88 8.03
N ILE A 39 1.85 2.98 8.25
CA ILE A 39 2.04 1.52 8.22
C ILE A 39 2.51 1.07 6.83
N ALA A 40 1.83 1.53 5.78
CA ALA A 40 2.06 1.08 4.41
C ALA A 40 3.35 1.62 3.76
N ARG A 41 3.90 2.73 4.26
CA ARG A 41 5.09 3.38 3.69
C ARG A 41 6.28 3.43 4.65
N PHE A 42 6.19 2.71 5.75
CA PHE A 42 7.18 2.72 6.82
C PHE A 42 8.62 2.45 6.33
N ASP A 43 8.78 1.57 5.35
CA ASP A 43 10.06 1.20 4.74
C ASP A 43 10.64 2.29 3.82
N GLN A 44 9.81 3.20 3.33
CA GLN A 44 10.20 4.31 2.45
C GLN A 44 10.91 5.44 3.21
N VAL A 45 10.79 5.48 4.54
CA VAL A 45 11.52 6.44 5.37
C VAL A 45 12.98 6.02 5.47
N ARG A 46 13.86 6.82 4.85
CA ARG A 46 15.33 6.68 4.85
C ARG A 46 15.97 7.58 5.91
N ASP A 47 17.27 7.38 6.13
CA ASP A 47 18.11 8.18 7.04
C ASP A 47 17.66 8.13 8.50
N VAL A 48 17.20 6.94 8.92
CA VAL A 48 16.76 6.64 10.29
C VAL A 48 17.45 5.38 10.80
N THR A 49 17.78 5.39 12.08
CA THR A 49 18.35 4.27 12.81
C THR A 49 17.29 3.21 13.12
N ASP A 50 17.72 1.97 13.37
CA ASP A 50 16.83 0.89 13.83
C ASP A 50 16.10 1.27 15.14
N LYS A 51 16.75 2.05 16.02
CA LYS A 51 16.14 2.59 17.24
C LYS A 51 15.01 3.58 16.92
N GLU A 52 15.23 4.51 15.98
CA GLU A 52 14.18 5.43 15.52
C GLU A 52 13.02 4.67 14.89
N ARG A 53 13.28 3.59 14.13
CA ARG A 53 12.23 2.73 13.57
C ARG A 53 11.43 2.01 14.66
N ASP A 54 12.09 1.48 15.68
CA ASP A 54 11.41 0.85 16.81
C ASP A 54 10.51 1.84 17.57
N GLU A 55 11.01 3.04 17.84
CA GLU A 55 10.20 4.08 18.48
C GLU A 55 9.03 4.53 17.60
N ALA A 56 9.25 4.69 16.30
CA ALA A 56 8.22 5.03 15.33
C ALA A 56 7.11 3.97 15.30
N PHE A 57 7.47 2.69 15.32
CA PHE A 57 6.51 1.58 15.41
C PHE A 57 5.67 1.63 16.70
N ARG A 58 6.28 1.93 17.85
CA ARG A 58 5.55 2.14 19.11
C ARG A 58 4.59 3.33 19.04
N ARG A 59 4.96 4.41 18.35
CA ARG A 59 4.07 5.57 18.12
C ARG A 59 2.89 5.19 17.21
N ILE A 60 3.15 4.46 16.12
CA ILE A 60 2.13 3.96 15.19
C ILE A 60 1.15 3.04 15.92
N GLN A 61 1.62 2.10 16.75
CA GLN A 61 0.74 1.24 17.57
C GLN A 61 -0.22 2.02 18.46
N ARG A 62 0.31 3.04 19.17
CA ARG A 62 -0.51 3.89 20.04
C ARG A 62 -1.57 4.65 19.24
N ALA A 63 -1.18 5.20 18.09
CA ALA A 63 -2.10 5.91 17.21
C ALA A 63 -3.15 4.96 16.60
N ALA A 64 -2.74 3.77 16.17
CA ALA A 64 -3.64 2.75 15.62
C ALA A 64 -4.73 2.37 16.63
N ARG A 65 -4.34 2.11 17.88
CA ARG A 65 -5.30 1.87 18.99
C ARG A 65 -6.22 3.06 19.23
N LYS A 66 -5.69 4.29 19.20
CA LYS A 66 -6.47 5.52 19.41
C LYS A 66 -7.51 5.75 18.31
N PHE A 67 -7.18 5.44 17.06
CA PHE A 67 -8.02 5.73 15.89
C PHE A 67 -8.75 4.50 15.33
N GLY A 68 -8.70 3.36 16.02
CA GLY A 68 -9.38 2.12 15.59
C GLY A 68 -8.81 1.52 14.30
N VAL A 69 -7.52 1.69 14.04
CA VAL A 69 -6.83 1.02 12.94
C VAL A 69 -6.32 -0.33 13.44
N GLU A 70 -6.71 -1.39 12.76
CA GLU A 70 -6.22 -2.75 13.05
C GLU A 70 -4.76 -2.87 12.60
N MET A 71 -3.93 -3.46 13.47
CA MET A 71 -2.52 -3.73 13.21
C MET A 71 -2.18 -5.08 13.82
N THR A 72 -1.69 -6.01 13.00
CA THR A 72 -1.35 -7.39 13.42
C THR A 72 0.15 -7.61 13.56
N GLU A 73 0.92 -6.68 13.01
CA GLU A 73 2.37 -6.71 12.94
C GLU A 73 2.98 -6.59 14.32
N LYS A 74 4.01 -7.41 14.58
CA LYS A 74 4.68 -7.46 15.89
C LYS A 74 5.98 -6.67 15.93
N SER A 75 6.52 -6.32 14.77
CA SER A 75 7.76 -5.57 14.63
C SER A 75 7.67 -4.55 13.50
N TRP A 76 8.43 -3.47 13.61
CA TRP A 76 8.62 -2.50 12.53
C TRP A 76 9.12 -3.15 11.23
N ARG A 77 9.85 -4.28 11.35
CA ARG A 77 10.38 -5.06 10.20
C ARG A 77 9.29 -5.69 9.34
N GLU A 78 8.05 -5.76 9.84
CA GLU A 78 6.89 -6.29 9.12
C GLU A 78 6.12 -5.17 8.40
N LEU A 79 6.36 -3.91 8.74
CA LEU A 79 5.70 -2.75 8.12
C LEU A 79 6.30 -2.40 6.74
N GLY A 80 5.52 -1.68 5.93
CA GLY A 80 5.95 -1.11 4.65
C GLY A 80 6.21 -2.13 3.52
N LYS A 81 6.34 -3.41 3.85
CA LYS A 81 6.53 -4.45 2.85
C LYS A 81 5.29 -4.53 1.96
N PRO A 82 5.45 -4.65 0.63
CA PRO A 82 4.33 -5.01 -0.23
C PRO A 82 3.80 -6.34 0.30
N SER A 83 2.57 -6.33 0.83
CA SER A 83 1.93 -7.54 1.35
C SER A 83 2.08 -8.63 0.29
N THR A 84 2.81 -9.70 0.61
CA THR A 84 3.16 -10.77 -0.33
C THR A 84 1.94 -11.52 -0.88
N GLY A 85 0.72 -11.16 -0.44
CA GLY A 85 -0.56 -11.68 -0.97
C GLY A 85 -1.38 -10.71 -1.83
N ARG A 86 -1.09 -9.40 -1.87
CA ARG A 86 -1.91 -8.45 -2.64
C ARG A 86 -1.32 -8.26 -4.02
N LYS A 87 -1.61 -9.23 -4.91
CA LYS A 87 -1.40 -9.08 -6.35
C LYS A 87 -2.03 -7.73 -6.76
N SER A 88 -1.19 -6.82 -7.24
CA SER A 88 -1.61 -5.54 -7.80
C SER A 88 -2.74 -5.79 -8.81
N SER A 89 -3.86 -5.08 -8.66
CA SER A 89 -5.02 -5.13 -9.55
C SER A 89 -4.73 -4.57 -10.96
N ALA A 90 -3.49 -4.20 -11.25
CA ALA A 90 -2.98 -3.92 -12.60
C ALA A 90 -2.34 -5.17 -13.25
N LYS A 91 -2.79 -6.38 -12.87
CA LYS A 91 -2.27 -7.62 -13.44
C LYS A 91 -2.84 -7.80 -14.84
N GLU A 92 -1.95 -7.80 -15.83
CA GLU A 92 -2.15 -8.41 -17.15
C GLU A 92 -3.05 -9.65 -17.03
N LYS A 93 -4.17 -9.67 -17.78
CA LYS A 93 -5.22 -10.71 -17.70
C LYS A 93 -4.59 -12.10 -17.59
N SER A 94 -5.08 -12.92 -16.65
CA SER A 94 -4.58 -14.29 -16.47
C SER A 94 -4.85 -15.13 -17.73
N LYS A 95 -4.11 -16.23 -17.94
CA LYS A 95 -4.36 -17.13 -19.09
C LYS A 95 -5.82 -17.62 -19.12
N ALA A 96 -6.43 -17.87 -17.97
CA ALA A 96 -7.83 -18.25 -17.86
C ALA A 96 -8.80 -17.14 -18.28
N GLN A 97 -8.52 -15.89 -17.90
CA GLN A 97 -9.33 -14.73 -18.31
C GLN A 97 -9.21 -14.48 -19.81
N LEU A 98 -8.00 -14.60 -20.36
CA LEU A 98 -7.75 -14.49 -21.80
C LEU A 98 -8.42 -15.64 -22.58
N TYR A 99 -8.44 -16.86 -22.04
CA TYR A 99 -9.14 -17.99 -22.65
C TYR A 99 -10.66 -17.78 -22.64
N ALA A 100 -11.22 -17.30 -21.53
CA ALA A 100 -12.64 -16.98 -21.43
C ALA A 100 -13.03 -15.89 -22.43
N GLU A 101 -12.24 -14.81 -22.53
CA GLU A 101 -12.51 -13.76 -23.51
C GLU A 101 -12.35 -14.24 -24.96
N ALA A 102 -11.33 -15.06 -25.24
CA ALA A 102 -11.17 -15.69 -26.56
C ALA A 102 -12.31 -16.67 -26.90
N LYS A 103 -12.95 -17.28 -25.89
CA LYS A 103 -14.17 -18.08 -26.04
C LYS A 103 -15.34 -17.21 -26.51
N GLU A 104 -15.60 -16.13 -25.79
CA GLU A 104 -16.69 -15.20 -26.09
C GLU A 104 -16.51 -14.57 -27.48
N ARG A 105 -15.27 -14.30 -27.90
CA ARG A 105 -14.96 -13.75 -29.22
C ARG A 105 -14.81 -14.78 -30.34
N GLY A 106 -14.99 -16.08 -30.06
CA GLY A 106 -14.92 -17.13 -31.08
C GLY A 106 -13.54 -17.35 -31.72
N VAL A 107 -12.45 -17.07 -31.01
CA VAL A 107 -11.08 -17.24 -31.54
C VAL A 107 -10.79 -18.73 -31.78
N ALA A 108 -10.58 -19.14 -33.03
CA ALA A 108 -10.22 -20.52 -33.38
C ALA A 108 -8.83 -20.90 -32.84
N GLY A 109 -8.65 -22.15 -32.43
CA GLY A 109 -7.37 -22.64 -31.88
C GLY A 109 -7.00 -22.12 -30.48
N ARG A 110 -7.90 -21.36 -29.81
CA ARG A 110 -7.67 -20.79 -28.47
C ARG A 110 -7.25 -21.78 -27.38
N SER A 111 -7.55 -23.08 -27.52
CA SER A 111 -7.16 -24.14 -26.57
C SER A 111 -5.68 -24.51 -26.63
N THR A 112 -5.02 -24.33 -27.78
CA THR A 112 -3.60 -24.62 -27.97
C THR A 112 -2.72 -23.38 -27.79
N MET A 113 -3.32 -22.18 -27.79
CA MET A 113 -2.61 -20.91 -27.66
C MET A 113 -1.98 -20.70 -26.27
N THR A 114 -0.77 -20.17 -26.29
CA THR A 114 -0.06 -19.61 -25.15
C THR A 114 -0.71 -18.30 -24.69
N LYS A 115 -0.37 -17.83 -23.48
CA LYS A 115 -0.88 -16.56 -22.95
C LYS A 115 -0.59 -15.38 -23.91
N ALA A 116 0.61 -15.34 -24.48
CA ALA A 116 1.03 -14.30 -25.42
C ALA A 116 0.22 -14.35 -26.73
N GLU A 117 -0.07 -15.55 -27.24
CA GLU A 117 -0.89 -15.72 -28.43
C GLU A 117 -2.35 -15.30 -28.20
N LEU A 118 -2.91 -15.61 -27.03
CA LEU A 118 -4.25 -15.13 -26.67
C LEU A 118 -4.30 -13.60 -26.56
N ILE A 119 -3.26 -12.96 -26.00
CA ILE A 119 -3.19 -11.49 -25.95
C ILE A 119 -3.13 -10.89 -27.35
N ARG A 120 -2.30 -11.43 -28.25
CA ARG A 120 -2.22 -10.99 -29.65
C ARG A 120 -3.55 -11.16 -30.38
N ALA A 121 -4.20 -12.32 -30.23
CA ALA A 121 -5.48 -12.61 -30.86
C ALA A 121 -6.63 -11.72 -30.36
N LEU A 122 -6.57 -11.27 -29.10
CA LEU A 122 -7.56 -10.37 -28.50
C LEU A 122 -7.27 -8.87 -28.73
N GLY A 123 -6.03 -8.53 -29.11
CA GLY A 123 -5.52 -7.16 -29.29
C GLY A 123 -5.60 -6.61 -30.71
N SER A 124 -5.82 -7.43 -31.72
CA SER A 124 -6.17 -6.95 -33.06
C SER A 124 -7.61 -6.42 -33.05
N ARG A 125 -7.75 -5.09 -33.13
CA ARG A 125 -8.99 -4.43 -33.56
C ARG A 125 -9.03 -4.35 -35.08
#